data_AF-A0AAE5P5D3-F1
#
_entry.id   AF-A0AAE5P5D3-F1
#
_cell.length_a   1.000
_cell.length_b   1.000
_cell.length_c   1.000
_cell.angle_alpha   90.00
_cell.angle_beta   90.00
_cell.angle_gamma   90.00
#
_symmetry.space_group_name_H-M   'P 1'
#
loop_
_entity.id
_entity.type
_entity.pdbx_description
1 polymer ?
#
loop_
_entity_poly.entity_id
_entity_poly.type
_entity_poly.pdbx_seq_one_letter_code
_entity_poly.pdbx_strand_id
1 'polypeptide(L)'
;MNLLVENIKYRDIAIIEIALNIPKELKLKPAELLLTRRAKHKNKSITYSQQISLDDSVIINLNDLKHLKGNSVSVEEIIDVAIKAEEQLYELSLADFNVTKIKYMTEKVWGTHWIKPYSTNKKTVAIYTKTDFAAKVIECSLEKSDLILTVEMNATILPQDCYATINGKKYAIESRLNLNTIVFRIPLQNSVHLYKTISKEDVSMQYIMNDTVVSAHLHVGNPAQLNNELYTIQLNSSEPYAAMWIERKKNDAVKVAVLGSCVTRDNFNSKFNPDYKKSYECVSLQNQSSIISLMAPALAFPQDKIDNLNDWDTWNVKTDFQKQFLKDLKKQQPDYLIIDLFGDIFFGCLRVADSFLTNNYWKLAKTSYFKELKNHDAITLQNKQDEYMELWKKAVNDLFAFLQAELPNCKVVLHKARFTDSYYDNEGQVKTIASSVNVQTLNQYWDLLDGYIQENYQIDAIDLTKEKYISYEGHPWGVFHVHFEMNYYQQFLKQLHCIVVKHYLEAEHVFATIYQELEQA
;
A
#
# COMPACT_ATOMS: atom_id res chain seq x y z
N MET A 1 54.28 -21.45 7.89
CA MET A 1 55.70 -21.00 7.82
C MET A 1 55.74 -19.70 7.04
N ASN A 2 56.89 -19.01 6.98
CA ASN A 2 56.99 -17.75 6.25
C ASN A 2 58.11 -17.80 5.21
N LEU A 3 57.85 -17.25 4.03
CA LEU A 3 58.87 -16.92 3.04
C LEU A 3 59.09 -15.42 3.07
N LEU A 4 60.35 -15.00 3.19
CA LEU A 4 60.68 -13.58 3.26
C LEU A 4 60.58 -12.96 1.87
N VAL A 5 59.82 -11.87 1.76
CA VAL A 5 59.69 -11.08 0.54
C VAL A 5 60.85 -10.11 0.45
N GLU A 6 61.62 -10.21 -0.63
CA GLU A 6 62.73 -9.30 -0.92
C GLU A 6 62.23 -8.02 -1.58
N ASN A 7 61.30 -8.15 -2.53
CA ASN A 7 60.80 -7.02 -3.30
C ASN A 7 59.41 -7.30 -3.90
N ILE A 8 58.61 -6.24 -4.09
CA ILE A 8 57.37 -6.29 -4.86
C ILE A 8 57.40 -5.16 -5.89
N LYS A 9 57.05 -5.48 -7.13
CA LYS A 9 56.93 -4.49 -8.22
C LYS A 9 55.85 -4.89 -9.21
N TYR A 10 55.36 -3.90 -9.94
CA TYR A 10 54.58 -4.13 -11.16
C TYR A 10 55.54 -4.38 -12.32
N ARG A 11 55.34 -5.46 -13.08
CA ARG A 11 56.04 -5.65 -14.36
C ARG A 11 55.36 -4.86 -15.47
N ASP A 12 54.02 -4.79 -15.42
CA ASP A 12 53.17 -4.00 -16.32
C ASP A 12 51.85 -3.64 -15.62
N ILE A 13 50.80 -3.31 -16.38
CA ILE A 13 49.47 -2.97 -15.85
C ILE A 13 48.70 -4.15 -15.25
N ALA A 14 49.05 -5.39 -15.61
CA ALA A 14 48.34 -6.61 -15.26
C ALA A 14 49.18 -7.58 -14.41
N ILE A 15 50.47 -7.34 -14.23
CA ILE A 15 51.38 -8.31 -13.59
C ILE A 15 52.03 -7.72 -12.33
N ILE A 16 51.82 -8.40 -11.20
CA ILE A 16 52.54 -8.18 -9.95
C ILE A 16 53.61 -9.27 -9.83
N GLU A 17 54.85 -8.86 -9.59
CA GLU A 17 55.96 -9.76 -9.28
C GLU A 17 56.38 -9.59 -7.82
N ILE A 18 56.48 -10.71 -7.12
CA ILE A 18 56.93 -10.80 -5.73
C ILE A 18 58.22 -11.61 -5.71
N ALA A 19 59.36 -10.95 -5.47
CA ALA A 19 60.63 -11.62 -5.28
C ALA A 19 60.73 -12.19 -3.86
N LEU A 20 61.17 -13.44 -3.74
CA LEU A 20 61.16 -14.22 -2.51
C LEU A 20 62.54 -14.77 -2.20
N ASN A 21 62.93 -14.71 -0.92
CA ASN A 21 64.07 -15.46 -0.43
C ASN A 21 63.62 -16.89 -0.10
N ILE A 22 63.91 -17.80 -1.03
CA ILE A 22 63.46 -19.19 -0.99
C ILE A 22 64.59 -20.09 -0.47
N PRO A 23 64.33 -20.92 0.56
CA PRO A 23 65.27 -21.93 1.02
C PRO A 23 65.69 -22.86 -0.12
N LYS A 24 66.98 -23.24 -0.16
CA LYS A 24 67.54 -24.12 -1.20
C LYS A 24 66.76 -25.43 -1.34
N GLU A 25 66.24 -25.97 -0.25
CA GLU A 25 65.43 -27.19 -0.24
C GLU A 25 64.06 -27.04 -0.93
N LEU A 26 63.55 -25.82 -1.12
CA LEU A 26 62.25 -25.56 -1.77
C LEU A 26 62.40 -25.05 -3.21
N LYS A 27 63.59 -24.62 -3.61
CA LYS A 27 63.83 -24.04 -4.93
C LYS A 27 63.60 -25.08 -6.04
N LEU A 28 62.92 -24.67 -7.11
CA LEU A 28 62.50 -25.48 -8.26
C LEU A 28 61.47 -26.59 -7.96
N LYS A 29 61.00 -26.73 -6.72
CA LYS A 29 59.94 -27.70 -6.41
C LYS A 29 58.59 -27.24 -6.98
N PRO A 30 57.71 -28.18 -7.35
CA PRO A 30 56.33 -27.86 -7.70
C PRO A 30 55.61 -27.28 -6.48
N ALA A 31 54.86 -26.22 -6.70
CA ALA A 31 54.12 -25.54 -5.66
C ALA A 31 52.84 -24.93 -6.23
N GLU A 32 51.99 -24.46 -5.32
CA GLU A 32 50.72 -23.85 -5.65
C GLU A 32 50.64 -22.47 -5.03
N LEU A 33 50.48 -21.44 -5.87
CA LEU A 33 50.14 -20.10 -5.43
C LEU A 33 48.66 -20.09 -5.05
N LEU A 34 48.37 -19.68 -3.83
CA LEU A 34 47.02 -19.57 -3.28
C LEU A 34 46.66 -18.10 -3.07
N LEU A 35 45.57 -17.67 -3.71
CA LEU A 35 45.00 -16.34 -3.60
C LEU A 35 43.62 -16.46 -2.96
N THR A 36 43.53 -16.15 -1.67
CA THR A 36 42.33 -16.41 -0.87
C THR A 36 41.63 -15.11 -0.51
N ARG A 37 40.43 -14.91 -1.05
CA ARG A 37 39.57 -13.79 -0.66
C ARG A 37 39.09 -13.98 0.78
N ARG A 38 39.40 -13.02 1.66
CA ARG A 38 38.96 -13.05 3.06
C ARG A 38 37.43 -13.01 3.14
N ALA A 39 36.86 -13.82 4.03
CA ALA A 39 35.45 -13.71 4.37
C ALA A 39 35.20 -12.38 5.12
N LYS A 40 34.33 -11.54 4.57
CA LYS A 40 33.66 -10.46 5.31
C LYS A 40 32.19 -10.85 5.43
N HIS A 41 31.62 -10.80 6.65
CA HIS A 41 30.20 -11.07 7.02
C HIS A 41 29.42 -12.06 6.14
N LYS A 42 28.95 -13.20 6.68
CA LYS A 42 28.08 -14.20 5.99
C LYS A 42 28.59 -14.79 4.66
N ASN A 43 29.61 -14.22 3.99
CA ASN A 43 30.19 -14.72 2.75
C ASN A 43 31.27 -15.78 3.00
N LYS A 44 31.34 -16.79 2.12
CA LYS A 44 32.39 -17.82 2.14
C LYS A 44 33.69 -17.28 1.54
N SER A 45 34.84 -17.74 2.06
CA SER A 45 36.15 -17.53 1.43
C SER A 45 36.19 -18.26 0.08
N ILE A 46 36.79 -17.62 -0.92
CA ILE A 46 37.03 -18.20 -2.25
C ILE A 46 38.54 -18.20 -2.46
N THR A 47 39.09 -19.34 -2.85
CA THR A 47 40.52 -19.49 -3.13
C THR A 47 40.70 -19.81 -4.61
N TYR A 48 41.50 -18.98 -5.28
CA TYR A 48 42.06 -19.28 -6.58
C TYR A 48 43.43 -19.91 -6.37
N SER A 49 43.72 -20.95 -7.13
CA SER A 49 45.01 -21.62 -7.07
C SER A 49 45.65 -21.74 -8.45
N GLN A 50 46.98 -21.59 -8.48
CA GLN A 50 47.77 -21.66 -9.70
C GLN A 50 49.02 -22.50 -9.42
N GLN A 51 49.25 -23.52 -10.25
CA GLN A 51 50.48 -24.29 -10.22
C GLN A 51 51.66 -23.43 -10.67
N ILE A 52 52.72 -23.41 -9.86
CA ILE A 52 53.94 -22.64 -10.09
C ILE A 52 55.17 -23.54 -9.83
N SER A 53 56.29 -23.20 -10.46
CA SER A 53 57.60 -23.68 -10.01
C SER A 53 58.16 -22.63 -9.05
N LEU A 54 58.56 -23.06 -7.86
CA LEU A 54 58.99 -22.18 -6.79
C LEU A 54 60.44 -21.72 -7.05
N ASP A 55 60.58 -20.65 -7.82
CA ASP A 55 61.85 -19.98 -8.15
C ASP A 55 61.94 -18.61 -7.45
N ASP A 56 62.98 -17.81 -7.69
CA ASP A 56 63.27 -16.55 -6.99
C ASP A 56 62.14 -15.48 -7.00
N SER A 57 61.07 -15.68 -7.76
CA SER A 57 59.88 -14.83 -7.74
C SER A 57 58.59 -15.59 -8.04
N VAL A 58 57.48 -15.04 -7.56
CA VAL A 58 56.13 -15.46 -7.92
C VAL A 58 55.42 -14.34 -8.69
N ILE A 59 54.69 -14.74 -9.72
CA ILE A 59 53.96 -13.85 -10.62
C ILE A 59 52.46 -13.99 -10.37
N ILE A 60 51.80 -12.85 -10.19
CA ILE A 60 50.35 -12.75 -10.10
C ILE A 60 49.87 -11.96 -11.31
N ASN A 61 49.16 -12.63 -12.23
CA ASN A 61 48.47 -11.98 -13.32
C ASN A 61 47.06 -11.59 -12.88
N LEU A 62 46.79 -10.30 -12.85
CA LEU A 62 45.50 -9.73 -12.44
C LEU A 62 44.34 -10.22 -13.32
N ASN A 63 44.60 -10.63 -14.56
CA ASN A 63 43.56 -11.21 -15.41
C ASN A 63 43.07 -12.58 -14.94
N ASP A 64 43.92 -13.33 -14.23
CA ASP A 64 43.57 -14.66 -13.71
C ASP A 64 42.67 -14.53 -12.46
N LEU A 65 42.71 -13.37 -11.81
CA LEU A 65 41.88 -13.06 -10.64
C LEU A 65 40.41 -12.78 -10.97
N LYS A 66 40.02 -12.78 -12.27
CA LYS A 66 38.63 -12.50 -12.69
C LYS A 66 37.62 -13.42 -11.99
N HIS A 67 37.99 -14.67 -11.73
CA HIS A 67 37.12 -15.66 -11.08
C HIS A 67 37.04 -15.51 -9.55
N LEU A 68 37.90 -14.68 -8.93
CA LEU A 68 37.79 -14.34 -7.51
C LEU A 68 36.71 -13.28 -7.22
N LYS A 69 36.15 -12.66 -8.27
CA LYS A 69 35.02 -11.73 -8.21
C LYS A 69 33.72 -12.52 -7.93
N GLY A 70 33.52 -12.96 -6.70
CA GLY A 70 32.28 -13.65 -6.32
C GLY A 70 31.04 -12.76 -6.50
N ASN A 71 29.85 -13.36 -6.46
CA ASN A 71 28.51 -12.73 -6.57
C ASN A 71 28.14 -11.70 -5.48
N SER A 72 29.13 -11.22 -4.72
CA SER A 72 29.00 -10.20 -3.69
C SER A 72 30.41 -9.67 -3.46
N VAL A 73 30.79 -8.70 -4.29
CA VAL A 73 32.03 -7.92 -4.09
C VAL A 73 31.64 -6.74 -3.22
N SER A 74 32.11 -6.72 -1.98
CA SER A 74 31.94 -5.54 -1.12
C SER A 74 32.83 -4.40 -1.62
N VAL A 75 32.53 -3.16 -1.22
CA VAL A 75 33.27 -1.95 -1.66
C VAL A 75 34.78 -2.04 -1.43
N GLU A 76 35.24 -2.82 -0.44
CA GLU A 76 36.66 -3.09 -0.20
C GLU A 76 36.92 -4.56 0.16
N GLU A 77 37.91 -5.20 -0.44
CA GLU A 77 38.30 -6.58 -0.16
C GLU A 77 39.82 -6.75 0.03
N ILE A 78 40.19 -7.83 0.73
CA ILE A 78 41.58 -8.25 0.92
C ILE A 78 41.69 -9.70 0.44
N ILE A 79 42.66 -9.95 -0.43
CA ILE A 79 43.01 -11.26 -0.97
C ILE A 79 44.37 -11.65 -0.39
N ASP A 80 44.39 -12.65 0.48
CA ASP A 80 45.63 -13.15 1.08
C ASP A 80 46.45 -13.92 0.04
N VAL A 81 47.76 -13.72 0.08
CA VAL A 81 48.71 -14.41 -0.80
C VAL A 81 49.51 -15.42 0.02
N ALA A 82 49.43 -16.68 -0.37
CA ALA A 82 50.20 -17.76 0.25
C ALA A 82 50.71 -18.74 -0.80
N ILE A 83 51.71 -19.55 -0.43
CA ILE A 83 52.24 -20.60 -1.29
C ILE A 83 52.12 -21.93 -0.56
N LYS A 84 51.60 -22.95 -1.24
CA LYS A 84 51.59 -24.33 -0.74
C LYS A 84 52.66 -25.13 -1.47
N ALA A 85 53.62 -25.68 -0.72
CA ALA A 85 54.66 -26.56 -1.25
C ALA A 85 54.87 -27.72 -0.27
N GLU A 86 54.99 -28.96 -0.78
CA GLU A 86 55.19 -30.17 0.03
C GLU A 86 54.16 -30.32 1.18
N GLU A 87 52.88 -30.06 0.89
CA GLU A 87 51.78 -30.05 1.88
C GLU A 87 51.90 -28.99 2.99
N GLN A 88 52.88 -28.08 2.92
CA GLN A 88 53.05 -26.98 3.87
C GLN A 88 52.61 -25.65 3.26
N LEU A 89 51.98 -24.81 4.11
CA LEU A 89 51.55 -23.45 3.75
C LEU A 89 52.58 -22.42 4.22
N TYR A 90 52.99 -21.56 3.28
CA TYR A 90 53.90 -20.46 3.48
C TYR A 90 53.18 -19.13 3.28
N GLU A 91 53.09 -18.32 4.32
CA GLU A 91 52.70 -16.90 4.20
C GLU A 91 53.91 -16.09 3.72
N LEU A 92 53.67 -15.01 2.99
CA LEU A 92 54.73 -14.16 2.47
C LEU A 92 55.01 -13.02 3.46
N SER A 93 56.08 -13.11 4.25
CA SER A 93 56.41 -12.12 5.28
C SER A 93 57.22 -10.95 4.73
N LEU A 94 56.96 -9.76 5.27
CA LEU A 94 57.56 -8.49 4.87
C LEU A 94 58.52 -7.98 5.93
N ALA A 95 59.71 -7.57 5.51
CA ALA A 95 60.58 -6.72 6.30
C ALA A 95 60.04 -5.28 6.38
N ASP A 96 60.43 -4.51 7.41
CA ASP A 96 59.89 -3.15 7.66
C ASP A 96 60.07 -2.18 6.48
N PHE A 97 61.19 -2.29 5.77
CA PHE A 97 61.42 -1.53 4.55
C PHE A 97 60.38 -1.84 3.46
N ASN A 98 60.03 -3.11 3.28
CA ASN A 98 59.06 -3.56 2.30
C ASN A 98 57.62 -3.21 2.71
N VAL A 99 57.30 -3.23 4.01
CA VAL A 99 56.03 -2.70 4.53
C VAL A 99 55.87 -1.22 4.15
N THR A 100 56.93 -0.42 4.34
CA THR A 100 56.94 1.00 4.00
C THR A 100 56.77 1.21 2.50
N LYS A 101 57.49 0.43 1.67
CA LYS A 101 57.40 0.51 0.20
C LYS A 101 55.99 0.21 -0.31
N ILE A 102 55.36 -0.85 0.17
CA ILE A 102 54.00 -1.26 -0.23
C ILE A 102 52.97 -0.17 0.13
N LYS A 103 53.12 0.49 1.28
CA LYS A 103 52.23 1.57 1.71
C LYS A 103 52.12 2.71 0.69
N TYR A 104 53.18 2.97 -0.08
CA TYR A 104 53.26 4.05 -1.07
C TYR A 104 53.23 3.55 -2.53
N MET A 105 52.95 2.26 -2.77
CA MET A 105 52.79 1.77 -4.14
C MET A 105 51.52 2.36 -4.78
N THR A 106 51.62 2.76 -6.05
CA THR A 106 50.51 3.29 -6.84
C THR A 106 49.44 2.23 -7.09
N GLU A 107 48.17 2.61 -6.96
CA GLU A 107 47.04 1.78 -7.34
C GLU A 107 46.97 1.59 -8.87
N LYS A 108 46.45 0.44 -9.30
CA LYS A 108 46.20 0.12 -10.72
C LYS A 108 44.71 -0.10 -10.95
N VAL A 109 44.23 0.26 -12.13
CA VAL A 109 42.86 -0.06 -12.57
C VAL A 109 42.77 -1.55 -12.87
N TRP A 110 41.79 -2.22 -12.29
CA TRP A 110 41.48 -3.64 -12.50
C TRP A 110 39.97 -3.84 -12.70
N GLY A 111 39.50 -3.61 -13.93
CA GLY A 111 38.07 -3.51 -14.23
C GLY A 111 37.47 -2.26 -13.60
N THR A 112 36.43 -2.40 -12.77
CA THR A 112 35.83 -1.30 -11.99
C THR A 112 36.42 -1.17 -10.59
N HIS A 113 37.61 -1.72 -10.34
CA HIS A 113 38.25 -1.67 -9.04
C HIS A 113 39.66 -1.11 -9.15
N TRP A 114 40.10 -0.43 -8.11
CA TRP A 114 41.50 -0.14 -7.86
C TRP A 114 42.11 -1.33 -7.13
N ILE A 115 43.32 -1.74 -7.53
CA ILE A 115 44.05 -2.85 -6.93
C ILE A 115 45.48 -2.45 -6.59
N LYS A 116 45.97 -2.90 -5.42
CA LYS A 116 47.38 -2.77 -5.04
C LYS A 116 47.85 -3.86 -4.08
N PRO A 117 49.16 -4.17 -4.04
CA PRO A 117 49.75 -4.88 -2.93
C PRO A 117 49.45 -4.17 -1.60
N TYR A 118 49.28 -4.95 -0.54
CA TYR A 118 48.92 -4.49 0.79
C TYR A 118 49.71 -5.27 1.85
N SER A 119 50.08 -4.59 2.93
CA SER A 119 50.72 -5.22 4.09
C SER A 119 49.67 -5.44 5.18
N THR A 120 49.51 -6.68 5.61
CA THR A 120 48.61 -7.02 6.72
C THR A 120 49.18 -6.58 8.07
N ASN A 121 48.37 -6.61 9.13
CA ASN A 121 48.84 -6.36 10.50
C ASN A 121 49.91 -7.37 10.97
N LYS A 122 49.95 -8.56 10.36
CA LYS A 122 51.00 -9.57 10.61
C LYS A 122 52.28 -9.31 9.78
N LYS A 123 52.35 -8.18 9.07
CA LYS A 123 53.39 -7.86 8.09
C LYS A 123 53.53 -8.96 7.03
N THR A 124 52.41 -9.44 6.50
CA THR A 124 52.39 -10.37 5.36
C THR A 124 51.82 -9.69 4.11
N VAL A 125 52.12 -10.23 2.93
CA VAL A 125 51.58 -9.73 1.67
C VAL A 125 50.14 -10.17 1.48
N ALA A 126 49.30 -9.20 1.14
CA ALA A 126 47.99 -9.43 0.56
C ALA A 126 47.80 -8.49 -0.64
N ILE A 127 46.69 -8.64 -1.33
CA ILE A 127 46.23 -7.72 -2.36
C ILE A 127 44.98 -7.02 -1.82
N TYR A 128 44.99 -5.69 -1.85
CA TYR A 128 43.83 -4.86 -1.52
C TYR A 128 43.14 -4.44 -2.81
N THR A 129 41.82 -4.53 -2.82
CA THR A 129 40.98 -4.07 -3.92
C THR A 129 39.80 -3.24 -3.40
N LYS A 130 39.46 -2.17 -4.13
CA LYS A 130 38.35 -1.27 -3.80
C LYS A 130 37.59 -0.87 -5.05
N THR A 131 36.27 -0.81 -4.98
CA THR A 131 35.42 -0.43 -6.13
C THR A 131 35.64 1.04 -6.51
N ASP A 132 35.83 1.29 -7.82
CA ASP A 132 35.87 2.59 -8.50
C ASP A 132 34.49 2.96 -9.05
N PHE A 133 33.47 2.90 -8.19
CA PHE A 133 32.10 3.26 -8.56
C PHE A 133 31.46 3.97 -7.40
N ALA A 134 31.00 5.18 -7.64
CA ALA A 134 30.19 5.96 -6.73
C ALA A 134 28.84 6.26 -7.38
N ALA A 135 27.76 6.16 -6.60
CA ALA A 135 26.44 6.58 -7.01
C ALA A 135 25.89 7.59 -6.01
N LYS A 136 25.29 8.67 -6.50
CA LYS A 136 24.76 9.75 -5.68
C LYS A 136 23.34 10.09 -6.11
N VAL A 137 22.40 10.12 -5.18
CA VAL A 137 21.09 10.72 -5.39
C VAL A 137 21.27 12.23 -5.52
N ILE A 138 20.94 12.77 -6.69
CA ILE A 138 21.00 14.20 -6.98
C ILE A 138 19.64 14.88 -6.91
N GLU A 139 18.57 14.12 -7.10
CA GLU A 139 17.18 14.58 -6.99
C GLU A 139 16.28 13.41 -6.57
N CYS A 140 15.23 13.72 -5.82
CA CYS A 140 14.18 12.77 -5.49
C CYS A 140 12.82 13.46 -5.38
N SER A 141 11.75 12.79 -5.82
CA SER A 141 10.39 13.31 -5.77
C SER A 141 9.37 12.19 -5.51
N LEU A 142 8.13 12.59 -5.18
CA LEU A 142 7.01 11.68 -5.02
C LEU A 142 5.95 11.94 -6.08
N GLU A 143 5.52 10.88 -6.75
CA GLU A 143 4.38 10.89 -7.68
C GLU A 143 3.37 9.84 -7.19
N LYS A 144 2.30 10.28 -6.52
CA LYS A 144 1.30 9.39 -5.89
C LYS A 144 1.96 8.32 -4.98
N SER A 145 2.00 7.06 -5.44
CA SER A 145 2.53 5.90 -4.74
C SER A 145 3.97 5.54 -5.14
N ASP A 146 4.58 6.31 -6.04
CA ASP A 146 5.93 6.09 -6.56
C ASP A 146 6.94 7.10 -6.00
N LEU A 147 8.10 6.59 -5.58
CA LEU A 147 9.29 7.38 -5.31
C LEU A 147 10.15 7.42 -6.58
N ILE A 148 10.49 8.62 -7.04
CA ILE A 148 11.40 8.84 -8.16
C ILE A 148 12.77 9.21 -7.59
N LEU A 149 13.81 8.48 -7.97
CA LEU A 149 15.20 8.76 -7.60
C LEU A 149 16.03 9.04 -8.85
N THR A 150 16.60 10.24 -8.95
CA THR A 150 17.59 10.58 -9.97
C THR A 150 18.99 10.39 -9.38
N VAL A 151 19.76 9.51 -10.00
CA VAL A 151 21.07 9.07 -9.52
C VAL A 151 22.15 9.43 -10.53
N GLU A 152 23.17 10.14 -10.07
CA GLU A 152 24.43 10.37 -10.79
C GLU A 152 25.45 9.30 -10.42
N MET A 153 26.03 8.67 -11.43
CA MET A 153 27.08 7.66 -11.33
C MET A 153 28.43 8.27 -11.67
N ASN A 154 29.48 7.86 -10.97
CA ASN A 154 30.85 8.24 -11.26
C ASN A 154 31.76 7.00 -11.16
N ALA A 155 32.39 6.66 -12.27
CA ALA A 155 33.33 5.55 -12.40
C ALA A 155 34.19 5.75 -13.64
N THR A 156 35.39 5.15 -13.66
CA THR A 156 36.20 5.08 -14.90
C THR A 156 35.46 4.34 -16.02
N ILE A 157 34.65 3.34 -15.67
CA ILE A 157 33.80 2.59 -16.60
C ILE A 157 32.39 2.49 -16.01
N LEU A 158 31.42 3.08 -16.70
CA LEU A 158 30.02 3.10 -16.24
C LEU A 158 29.29 1.78 -16.58
N PRO A 159 28.62 1.14 -15.60
CA PRO A 159 27.81 -0.04 -15.85
C PRO A 159 26.54 0.28 -16.65
N GLN A 160 26.13 -0.64 -17.52
CA GLN A 160 24.88 -0.52 -18.29
C GLN A 160 23.67 -1.14 -17.58
N ASP A 161 23.88 -2.22 -16.84
CA ASP A 161 22.81 -2.91 -16.12
C ASP A 161 22.86 -2.54 -14.64
N CYS A 162 22.03 -1.57 -14.25
CA CYS A 162 21.96 -1.08 -12.88
C CYS A 162 20.56 -1.25 -12.29
N TYR A 163 20.51 -1.39 -10.97
CA TYR A 163 19.29 -1.55 -10.21
C TYR A 163 19.37 -0.75 -8.92
N ALA A 164 18.33 0.01 -8.59
CA ALA A 164 18.12 0.44 -7.22
C ALA A 164 17.67 -0.77 -6.39
N THR A 165 18.15 -0.89 -5.16
CA THR A 165 17.75 -1.96 -4.24
C THR A 165 17.17 -1.36 -2.97
N ILE A 166 15.91 -1.69 -2.67
CA ILE A 166 15.20 -1.29 -1.45
C ILE A 166 14.56 -2.52 -0.84
N ASN A 167 14.84 -2.77 0.45
CA ASN A 167 14.39 -3.97 1.16
C ASN A 167 14.73 -5.28 0.40
N GLY A 168 15.90 -5.32 -0.23
CA GLY A 168 16.35 -6.46 -1.07
C GLY A 168 15.62 -6.61 -2.42
N LYS A 169 14.60 -5.81 -2.72
CA LYS A 169 13.93 -5.79 -4.03
C LYS A 169 14.71 -4.93 -5.01
N LYS A 170 14.86 -5.40 -6.25
CA LYS A 170 15.57 -4.70 -7.33
C LYS A 170 14.59 -3.93 -8.21
N TYR A 171 14.93 -2.69 -8.54
CA TYR A 171 14.18 -1.81 -9.43
C TYR A 171 15.09 -1.41 -10.59
N ALA A 172 14.67 -1.74 -11.82
CA ALA A 172 15.43 -1.43 -13.03
C ALA A 172 15.40 0.08 -13.34
N ILE A 173 16.32 0.50 -14.20
CA ILE A 173 16.36 1.88 -14.72
C ILE A 173 15.05 2.18 -15.46
N GLU A 174 14.37 3.25 -15.06
CA GLU A 174 13.21 3.78 -15.78
C GLU A 174 13.66 4.57 -17.02
N SER A 175 14.62 5.48 -16.83
CA SER A 175 15.15 6.29 -17.93
C SER A 175 16.61 6.70 -17.69
N ARG A 176 17.30 7.08 -18.77
CA ARG A 176 18.66 7.63 -18.75
C ARG A 176 18.61 9.07 -19.25
N LEU A 177 18.95 10.02 -18.40
CA LEU A 177 19.00 11.44 -18.79
C LEU A 177 20.25 11.76 -19.61
N ASN A 178 21.35 11.07 -19.30
CA ASN A 178 22.62 11.12 -20.04
C ASN A 178 23.44 9.85 -19.70
N LEU A 179 24.73 9.82 -20.07
CA LEU A 179 25.61 8.67 -19.82
C LEU A 179 25.77 8.34 -18.32
N ASN A 180 25.86 9.36 -17.46
CA ASN A 180 26.15 9.21 -16.04
C ASN A 180 24.94 9.40 -15.12
N THR A 181 23.79 9.84 -15.62
CA THR A 181 22.59 10.14 -14.84
C THR A 181 21.42 9.25 -15.25
N ILE A 182 20.88 8.51 -14.28
CA ILE A 182 19.79 7.55 -14.46
C ILE A 182 18.65 7.83 -13.48
N VAL A 183 17.44 7.39 -13.83
CA VAL A 183 16.23 7.55 -13.02
C VAL A 183 15.68 6.18 -12.66
N PHE A 184 15.27 6.03 -11.39
CA PHE A 184 14.53 4.87 -10.90
C PHE A 184 13.14 5.31 -10.43
N ARG A 185 12.10 4.63 -10.89
CA ARG A 185 10.74 4.69 -10.34
C ARG A 185 10.50 3.51 -9.42
N ILE A 186 10.12 3.79 -8.18
CA ILE A 186 10.03 2.81 -7.11
C ILE A 186 8.63 2.83 -6.51
N PRO A 187 7.79 1.82 -6.78
CA PRO A 187 6.47 1.70 -6.18
C PRO A 187 6.56 1.41 -4.68
N LEU A 188 6.19 2.39 -3.85
CA LEU A 188 6.34 2.34 -2.40
C LEU A 188 5.37 1.35 -1.73
N GLN A 189 4.22 1.09 -2.35
CA GLN A 189 3.28 0.05 -1.92
C GLN A 189 3.91 -1.35 -1.80
N ASN A 190 4.97 -1.60 -2.57
CA ASN A 190 5.71 -2.86 -2.51
C ASN A 190 6.82 -2.87 -1.45
N SER A 191 7.20 -1.70 -0.94
CA SER A 191 8.36 -1.51 -0.05
C SER A 191 7.97 -1.25 1.40
N VAL A 192 6.79 -0.65 1.64
CA VAL A 192 6.25 -0.43 2.99
C VAL A 192 5.48 -1.68 3.43
N HIS A 193 5.88 -2.27 4.55
CA HIS A 193 5.07 -3.31 5.19
C HIS A 193 3.68 -2.74 5.52
N LEU A 194 2.62 -3.28 4.90
CA LEU A 194 1.22 -2.81 4.98
C LEU A 194 0.68 -2.57 6.41
N TYR A 195 1.32 -3.14 7.43
CA TYR A 195 0.93 -3.09 8.84
C TYR A 195 1.76 -2.13 9.71
N LYS A 196 2.80 -1.50 9.18
CA LYS A 196 3.62 -0.53 9.94
C LYS A 196 3.39 0.88 9.41
N THR A 197 2.96 1.78 10.31
CA THR A 197 2.85 3.22 10.04
C THR A 197 4.20 3.83 9.63
N ILE A 198 5.31 3.26 10.12
CA ILE A 198 6.68 3.70 9.82
C ILE A 198 7.57 2.48 9.52
N SER A 199 8.29 2.48 8.40
CA SER A 199 9.34 1.52 8.08
C SER A 199 10.68 2.22 7.82
N LYS A 200 11.79 1.51 8.07
CA LYS A 200 13.15 1.95 7.74
C LYS A 200 13.73 0.95 6.76
N GLU A 201 14.06 1.42 5.57
CA GLU A 201 14.58 0.62 4.48
C GLU A 201 16.01 1.05 4.11
N ASP A 202 16.88 0.08 3.86
CA ASP A 202 18.19 0.33 3.28
C ASP A 202 18.05 0.56 1.78
N VAL A 203 18.61 1.68 1.29
CA VAL A 203 18.64 2.04 -0.12
C VAL A 203 20.07 1.88 -0.62
N SER A 204 20.24 1.03 -1.62
CA SER A 204 21.53 0.75 -2.24
C SER A 204 21.38 0.61 -3.76
N MET A 205 22.50 0.41 -4.43
CA MET A 205 22.53 0.16 -5.87
C MET A 205 23.21 -1.18 -6.14
N GLN A 206 22.73 -1.91 -7.14
CA GLN A 206 23.41 -3.06 -7.69
C GLN A 206 23.69 -2.83 -9.17
N TYR A 207 24.77 -3.39 -9.67
CA TYR A 207 25.04 -3.43 -11.10
C TYR A 207 25.60 -4.78 -11.52
N ILE A 208 25.36 -5.15 -12.79
CA ILE A 208 25.89 -6.37 -13.39
C ILE A 208 27.09 -5.99 -14.25
N MET A 209 28.19 -6.72 -14.08
CA MET A 209 29.36 -6.57 -14.93
C MET A 209 30.07 -7.91 -15.11
N ASN A 210 30.25 -8.32 -16.38
CA ASN A 210 30.86 -9.62 -16.74
C ASN A 210 30.23 -10.77 -15.93
N ASP A 211 28.90 -10.83 -15.94
CA ASP A 211 28.08 -11.83 -15.22
C ASP A 211 28.17 -11.80 -13.68
N THR A 212 28.83 -10.80 -13.10
CA THR A 212 28.94 -10.62 -11.65
C THR A 212 28.02 -9.51 -11.17
N VAL A 213 27.24 -9.79 -10.12
CA VAL A 213 26.44 -8.76 -9.42
C VAL A 213 27.29 -8.08 -8.35
N VAL A 214 27.42 -6.76 -8.44
CA VAL A 214 28.17 -5.93 -7.48
C VAL A 214 27.21 -5.00 -6.76
N SER A 215 27.34 -4.91 -5.43
CA SER A 215 26.59 -3.94 -4.63
C SER A 215 27.43 -2.68 -4.43
N ALA A 216 26.81 -1.52 -4.65
CA ALA A 216 27.40 -0.21 -4.46
C ALA A 216 26.63 0.60 -3.41
N HIS A 217 27.37 1.45 -2.70
CA HIS A 217 26.78 2.44 -1.82
C HIS A 217 26.09 3.52 -2.64
N LEU A 218 24.86 3.86 -2.26
CA LEU A 218 24.14 5.00 -2.79
C LEU A 218 24.29 6.14 -1.79
N HIS A 219 24.95 7.22 -2.20
CA HIS A 219 25.14 8.40 -1.37
C HIS A 219 23.98 9.38 -1.53
N VAL A 220 23.56 9.98 -0.43
CA VAL A 220 22.53 11.03 -0.41
C VAL A 220 23.22 12.27 0.15
N GLY A 221 23.44 13.27 -0.72
CA GLY A 221 24.29 14.42 -0.38
C GLY A 221 23.71 15.27 0.74
N ASN A 222 22.41 15.58 0.67
CA ASN A 222 21.66 16.26 1.71
C ASN A 222 20.46 15.38 2.10
N PRO A 223 20.12 15.27 3.39
CA PRO A 223 18.83 14.76 3.83
C PRO A 223 17.69 15.33 2.99
N ALA A 224 16.90 14.46 2.39
CA ALA A 224 15.70 14.84 1.67
C ALA A 224 14.47 14.42 2.46
N GLN A 225 13.52 15.34 2.61
CA GLN A 225 12.21 15.04 3.17
C GLN A 225 11.15 15.28 2.09
N LEU A 226 10.43 14.22 1.74
CA LEU A 226 9.36 14.24 0.74
C LEU A 226 8.04 14.01 1.45
N ASN A 227 6.99 14.72 1.04
CA ASN A 227 5.66 14.59 1.63
C ASN A 227 4.60 14.69 0.53
N ASN A 228 3.61 13.80 0.57
CA ASN A 228 2.36 13.93 -0.19
C ASN A 228 1.17 13.47 0.67
N GLU A 229 0.00 13.25 0.07
CA GLU A 229 -1.21 12.79 0.77
C GLU A 229 -1.09 11.38 1.37
N LEU A 230 -0.23 10.51 0.81
CA LEU A 230 -0.09 9.11 1.21
C LEU A 230 1.13 8.84 2.12
N TYR A 231 2.21 9.61 1.94
CA TYR A 231 3.51 9.30 2.54
C TYR A 231 4.23 10.55 3.06
N THR A 232 5.01 10.33 4.11
CA THR A 232 6.14 11.16 4.54
C THR A 232 7.40 10.30 4.39
N ILE A 233 8.38 10.74 3.63
CA ILE A 233 9.64 10.02 3.40
C ILE A 233 10.80 10.87 3.85
N GLN A 234 11.70 10.30 4.64
CA GLN A 234 13.00 10.89 4.94
C GLN A 234 14.08 10.00 4.35
N LEU A 235 14.91 10.56 3.48
CA LEU A 235 16.04 9.89 2.86
C LEU A 235 17.33 10.53 3.39
N ASN A 236 18.12 9.78 4.15
CA ASN A 236 19.36 10.25 4.77
C ASN A 236 20.55 9.38 4.37
N SER A 237 21.75 9.94 4.39
CA SER A 237 22.96 9.13 4.42
C SER A 237 23.07 8.45 5.79
N SER A 238 23.11 7.13 5.84
CA SER A 238 23.74 6.43 6.97
C SER A 238 25.04 5.82 6.47
N GLU A 239 26.13 5.88 7.21
CA GLU A 239 27.28 5.06 6.81
C GLU A 239 27.02 3.62 7.25
N PRO A 240 27.07 2.61 6.36
CA PRO A 240 27.54 2.63 4.98
C PRO A 240 26.46 2.68 3.87
N TYR A 241 25.16 2.85 4.16
CA TYR A 241 24.07 2.89 3.15
C TYR A 241 23.12 4.08 3.30
N ALA A 242 22.55 4.59 2.21
CA ALA A 242 21.40 5.48 2.35
C ALA A 242 20.27 4.75 3.09
N ALA A 243 19.66 5.42 4.06
CA ALA A 243 18.52 4.90 4.80
C ALA A 243 17.30 5.75 4.49
N MET A 244 16.19 5.08 4.24
CA MET A 244 14.91 5.70 3.95
C MET A 244 13.92 5.33 5.03
N TRP A 245 13.38 6.34 5.71
CA TRP A 245 12.25 6.19 6.60
C TRP A 245 11.00 6.53 5.82
N ILE A 246 10.09 5.56 5.70
CA ILE A 246 8.79 5.77 5.06
C ILE A 246 7.75 5.72 6.15
N GLU A 247 7.11 6.85 6.40
CA GLU A 247 5.87 6.91 7.16
C GLU A 247 4.72 6.92 6.16
N ARG A 248 3.87 5.88 6.21
CA ARG A 248 2.59 5.92 5.52
C ARG A 248 1.70 6.81 6.37
N LYS A 249 1.28 7.94 5.81
CA LYS A 249 0.21 8.74 6.42
C LYS A 249 -0.99 7.81 6.50
N LYS A 250 -1.50 7.64 7.71
CA LYS A 250 -2.69 6.83 7.96
C LYS A 250 -3.69 7.19 6.87
N ASN A 251 -4.07 6.23 6.02
CA ASN A 251 -5.27 6.44 5.22
C ASN A 251 -6.36 6.61 6.28
N ASP A 252 -6.93 7.81 6.36
CA ASP A 252 -8.13 8.01 7.15
C ASP A 252 -9.09 6.87 6.79
N ALA A 253 -9.76 6.31 7.80
CA ALA A 253 -10.72 5.24 7.56
C ALA A 253 -11.67 5.68 6.45
N VAL A 254 -12.04 4.76 5.53
CA VAL A 254 -12.85 5.10 4.38
C VAL A 254 -14.12 5.78 4.87
N LYS A 255 -14.32 7.03 4.45
CA LYS A 255 -15.41 7.86 4.93
C LYS A 255 -16.67 7.46 4.18
N VAL A 256 -17.63 6.97 4.95
CA VAL A 256 -18.93 6.56 4.42
C VAL A 256 -20.02 7.48 4.97
N ALA A 257 -20.98 7.84 4.14
CA ALA A 257 -22.23 8.43 4.57
C ALA A 257 -23.37 7.46 4.28
N VAL A 258 -24.41 7.48 5.11
CA VAL A 258 -25.58 6.61 4.97
C VAL A 258 -26.84 7.45 4.80
N LEU A 259 -27.53 7.27 3.68
CA LEU A 259 -28.91 7.70 3.47
C LEU A 259 -29.79 6.45 3.46
N GLY A 260 -30.35 6.09 4.59
CA GLY A 260 -30.96 4.77 4.70
C GLY A 260 -31.62 4.51 6.04
N SER A 261 -31.70 3.26 6.45
CA SER A 261 -32.39 2.80 7.64
C SER A 261 -31.48 1.93 8.51
N CYS A 262 -32.04 1.27 9.54
CA CYS A 262 -31.30 0.36 10.40
C CYS A 262 -30.58 -0.73 9.61
N VAL A 263 -31.17 -1.20 8.50
CA VAL A 263 -30.60 -2.26 7.66
C VAL A 263 -29.24 -1.89 7.07
N THR A 264 -28.99 -0.60 6.81
CA THR A 264 -27.69 -0.10 6.34
C THR A 264 -26.86 0.45 7.48
N ARG A 265 -27.45 1.31 8.32
CA ARG A 265 -26.75 2.02 9.41
C ARG A 265 -26.08 1.06 10.38
N ASP A 266 -26.75 -0.03 10.73
CA ASP A 266 -26.25 -0.94 11.76
C ASP A 266 -25.02 -1.75 11.30
N ASN A 267 -24.71 -1.76 10.00
CA ASN A 267 -23.43 -2.27 9.53
C ASN A 267 -22.23 -1.45 10.04
N PHE A 268 -22.47 -0.19 10.43
CA PHE A 268 -21.49 0.71 11.05
C PHE A 268 -21.74 0.87 12.55
N ASN A 269 -22.13 -0.21 13.22
CA ASN A 269 -22.35 -0.26 14.66
C ASN A 269 -21.58 -1.45 15.26
N SER A 270 -20.77 -1.18 16.28
CA SER A 270 -19.90 -2.19 16.91
C SER A 270 -20.64 -3.34 17.59
N LYS A 271 -21.97 -3.25 17.79
CA LYS A 271 -22.78 -4.38 18.22
C LYS A 271 -22.94 -5.45 17.14
N PHE A 272 -22.98 -5.03 15.87
CA PHE A 272 -23.21 -5.91 14.72
C PHE A 272 -21.88 -6.26 14.03
N ASN A 273 -21.01 -5.26 13.86
CA ASN A 273 -19.67 -5.41 13.30
C ASN A 273 -18.63 -4.78 14.23
N PRO A 274 -18.08 -5.50 15.23
CA PRO A 274 -17.18 -4.92 16.24
C PRO A 274 -15.99 -4.15 15.68
N ASP A 275 -15.45 -4.61 14.56
CA ASP A 275 -14.19 -4.16 13.98
C ASP A 275 -14.33 -3.19 12.80
N TYR A 276 -15.54 -2.74 12.44
CA TYR A 276 -15.75 -1.89 11.25
C TYR A 276 -14.89 -0.62 11.24
N LYS A 277 -14.60 -0.05 12.42
CA LYS A 277 -13.79 1.17 12.60
C LYS A 277 -12.32 1.01 12.21
N LYS A 278 -11.85 -0.23 11.98
CA LYS A 278 -10.51 -0.47 11.41
C LYS A 278 -10.44 -0.04 9.94
N SER A 279 -11.59 -0.03 9.25
CA SER A 279 -11.67 0.20 7.80
C SER A 279 -12.54 1.39 7.42
N TYR A 280 -13.58 1.70 8.20
CA TYR A 280 -14.60 2.70 7.85
C TYR A 280 -14.86 3.72 8.96
N GLU A 281 -15.16 4.95 8.57
CA GLU A 281 -15.73 5.98 9.42
C GLU A 281 -17.08 6.43 8.84
N CYS A 282 -18.16 6.23 9.59
CA CYS A 282 -19.48 6.75 9.20
C CYS A 282 -19.59 8.23 9.59
N VAL A 283 -19.33 9.11 8.62
CA VAL A 283 -19.19 10.57 8.83
C VAL A 283 -20.53 11.33 8.78
N SER A 284 -21.56 10.73 8.20
CA SER A 284 -22.90 11.32 8.14
C SER A 284 -23.99 10.25 8.02
N LEU A 285 -25.16 10.54 8.59
CA LEU A 285 -26.32 9.66 8.58
C LEU A 285 -27.60 10.47 8.41
N GLN A 286 -28.45 10.08 7.47
CA GLN A 286 -29.87 10.39 7.46
C GLN A 286 -30.65 9.09 7.54
N ASN A 287 -31.41 8.93 8.63
CA ASN A 287 -32.10 7.69 8.94
C ASN A 287 -33.57 7.76 8.55
N GLN A 288 -34.10 6.73 7.87
CA GLN A 288 -35.52 6.53 7.57
C GLN A 288 -36.19 7.77 6.95
N SER A 289 -35.53 8.38 5.97
CA SER A 289 -36.06 9.53 5.20
C SER A 289 -36.42 9.12 3.77
N SER A 290 -37.44 9.77 3.22
CA SER A 290 -37.72 9.74 1.79
C SER A 290 -36.79 10.68 1.03
N ILE A 291 -36.33 10.27 -0.15
CA ILE A 291 -35.54 11.11 -1.05
C ILE A 291 -36.35 12.34 -1.50
N ILE A 292 -37.67 12.22 -1.65
CA ILE A 292 -38.58 13.35 -1.96
C ILE A 292 -38.46 14.42 -0.87
N SER A 293 -38.51 14.01 0.40
CA SER A 293 -38.33 14.95 1.52
C SER A 293 -36.94 15.58 1.48
N LEU A 294 -35.90 14.77 1.34
CA LEU A 294 -34.51 15.24 1.39
C LEU A 294 -34.22 16.33 0.37
N MET A 295 -34.77 16.21 -0.84
CA MET A 295 -34.54 17.15 -1.95
C MET A 295 -35.56 18.29 -2.03
N ALA A 296 -36.57 18.32 -1.16
CA ALA A 296 -37.53 19.41 -1.08
C ALA A 296 -36.95 20.63 -0.32
N PRO A 297 -37.52 21.84 -0.48
CA PRO A 297 -37.11 23.01 0.28
C PRO A 297 -37.14 22.79 1.79
N ALA A 298 -36.15 23.30 2.53
CA ALA A 298 -36.12 23.19 3.98
C ALA A 298 -37.31 23.92 4.63
N LEU A 299 -37.84 23.35 5.71
CA LEU A 299 -38.90 23.93 6.52
C LEU A 299 -38.35 24.47 7.84
N ALA A 300 -39.01 25.50 8.38
CA ALA A 300 -38.73 25.96 9.73
C ALA A 300 -39.02 24.85 10.75
N PHE A 301 -38.06 24.55 11.63
CA PHE A 301 -38.22 23.50 12.62
C PHE A 301 -39.07 24.00 13.81
N PRO A 302 -40.26 23.44 14.06
CA PRO A 302 -41.15 23.91 15.11
C PRO A 302 -40.77 23.27 16.45
N GLN A 303 -39.65 23.71 17.03
CA GLN A 303 -39.02 23.13 18.23
C GLN A 303 -40.03 22.84 19.36
N ASP A 304 -40.94 23.78 19.65
CA ASP A 304 -41.91 23.66 20.74
C ASP A 304 -43.04 22.66 20.48
N LYS A 305 -43.17 22.18 19.24
CA LYS A 305 -44.24 21.25 18.81
C LYS A 305 -43.73 19.87 18.41
N ILE A 306 -42.42 19.69 18.31
CA ILE A 306 -41.79 18.37 18.15
C ILE A 306 -41.54 17.81 19.56
N ASP A 307 -42.63 17.36 20.18
CA ASP A 307 -42.69 16.82 21.53
C ASP A 307 -42.95 15.30 21.51
N ASN A 308 -42.93 14.67 22.68
CA ASN A 308 -43.20 13.23 22.87
C ASN A 308 -42.23 12.28 22.14
N LEU A 309 -41.02 12.77 21.82
CA LEU A 309 -39.94 12.01 21.20
C LEU A 309 -38.71 11.98 22.12
N ASN A 310 -37.90 10.93 22.00
CA ASN A 310 -36.56 10.91 22.59
C ASN A 310 -35.59 11.76 21.73
N ASP A 311 -34.35 11.94 22.21
CA ASP A 311 -33.34 12.76 21.52
C ASP A 311 -33.02 12.25 20.11
N TRP A 312 -32.96 10.94 19.92
CA TRP A 312 -32.66 10.32 18.63
C TRP A 312 -33.77 10.57 17.60
N ASP A 313 -35.01 10.35 17.99
CA ASP A 313 -36.17 10.59 17.12
C ASP A 313 -36.35 12.09 16.85
N THR A 314 -36.10 12.94 17.85
CA THR A 314 -36.11 14.40 17.69
C THR A 314 -35.04 14.86 16.70
N TRP A 315 -33.81 14.34 16.81
CA TRP A 315 -32.73 14.60 15.86
C TRP A 315 -33.15 14.21 14.45
N ASN A 316 -33.71 13.00 14.27
CA ASN A 316 -34.07 12.51 12.95
C ASN A 316 -35.20 13.32 12.29
N VAL A 317 -36.22 13.71 13.05
CA VAL A 317 -37.27 14.62 12.55
C VAL A 317 -36.66 15.98 12.22
N LYS A 318 -35.81 16.54 13.09
CA LYS A 318 -35.18 17.84 12.86
C LYS A 318 -34.33 17.87 11.60
N THR A 319 -33.49 16.86 11.35
CA THR A 319 -32.65 16.82 10.15
C THR A 319 -33.47 16.68 8.87
N ASP A 320 -34.63 16.00 8.93
CA ASP A 320 -35.58 15.90 7.82
C ASP A 320 -36.28 17.24 7.53
N PHE A 321 -36.62 18.05 8.54
CA PHE A 321 -37.14 19.41 8.32
C PHE A 321 -36.07 20.32 7.69
N GLN A 322 -34.85 20.28 8.21
CA GLN A 322 -33.78 21.22 7.87
C GLN A 322 -32.96 20.81 6.64
N LYS A 323 -33.22 19.60 6.10
CA LYS A 323 -32.44 18.95 5.03
C LYS A 323 -30.94 18.92 5.35
N GLN A 324 -30.63 18.70 6.64
CA GLN A 324 -29.28 18.89 7.20
C GLN A 324 -28.26 17.96 6.55
N PHE A 325 -28.67 16.75 6.18
CA PHE A 325 -27.81 15.74 5.56
C PHE A 325 -27.11 16.24 4.30
N LEU A 326 -27.76 17.04 3.44
CA LEU A 326 -27.12 17.60 2.24
C LEU A 326 -25.97 18.56 2.61
N LYS A 327 -26.12 19.34 3.68
CA LYS A 327 -25.07 20.22 4.19
C LYS A 327 -23.92 19.42 4.80
N ASP A 328 -24.26 18.34 5.51
CA ASP A 328 -23.28 17.47 6.13
C ASP A 328 -22.45 16.72 5.07
N LEU A 329 -23.08 16.24 3.99
CA LEU A 329 -22.36 15.65 2.85
C LEU A 329 -21.34 16.63 2.27
N LYS A 330 -21.75 17.88 1.97
CA LYS A 330 -20.84 18.92 1.46
C LYS A 330 -19.65 19.17 2.38
N LYS A 331 -19.89 19.18 3.69
CA LYS A 331 -18.85 19.42 4.70
C LYS A 331 -17.90 18.23 4.84
N GLN A 332 -18.43 17.02 4.88
CA GLN A 332 -17.68 15.81 5.22
C GLN A 332 -16.96 15.19 4.03
N GLN A 333 -17.43 15.44 2.80
CA GLN A 333 -16.87 14.88 1.56
C GLN A 333 -16.56 13.37 1.67
N PRO A 334 -17.58 12.53 1.94
CA PRO A 334 -17.38 11.09 2.06
C PRO A 334 -16.88 10.46 0.76
N ASP A 335 -16.07 9.40 0.89
CA ASP A 335 -15.63 8.58 -0.24
C ASP A 335 -16.82 7.80 -0.83
N TYR A 336 -17.74 7.34 0.02
CA TYR A 336 -18.92 6.58 -0.38
C TYR A 336 -20.21 7.11 0.25
N LEU A 337 -21.28 7.20 -0.55
CA LEU A 337 -22.65 7.35 -0.07
C LEU A 337 -23.38 6.03 -0.27
N ILE A 338 -23.83 5.42 0.83
CA ILE A 338 -24.59 4.19 0.79
C ILE A 338 -26.08 4.51 0.96
N ILE A 339 -26.89 4.08 0.00
CA ILE A 339 -28.32 4.40 -0.06
C ILE A 339 -29.15 3.14 0.10
N ASP A 340 -30.14 3.15 1.00
CA ASP A 340 -31.26 2.21 0.96
C ASP A 340 -32.60 2.96 0.89
N LEU A 341 -33.61 2.27 0.36
CA LEU A 341 -34.90 2.88 0.01
C LEU A 341 -36.02 2.54 0.99
N PHE A 342 -35.69 2.03 2.18
CA PHE A 342 -36.69 1.67 3.19
C PHE A 342 -37.59 2.85 3.54
N GLY A 343 -37.02 4.06 3.67
CA GLY A 343 -37.79 5.26 4.00
C GLY A 343 -38.84 5.60 2.95
N ASP A 344 -38.47 5.54 1.67
CA ASP A 344 -39.37 5.78 0.55
C ASP A 344 -40.48 4.72 0.45
N ILE A 345 -40.14 3.44 0.63
CA ILE A 345 -41.08 2.33 0.48
C ILE A 345 -42.06 2.25 1.66
N PHE A 346 -41.54 2.41 2.88
CA PHE A 346 -42.30 2.15 4.10
C PHE A 346 -43.09 3.37 4.59
N PHE A 347 -42.55 4.57 4.40
CA PHE A 347 -43.17 5.81 4.90
C PHE A 347 -43.76 6.68 3.78
N GLY A 348 -43.05 6.79 2.66
CA GLY A 348 -43.33 7.80 1.64
C GLY A 348 -43.14 9.23 2.18
N CYS A 349 -43.89 10.18 1.64
CA CYS A 349 -43.75 11.59 1.99
C CYS A 349 -45.10 12.24 2.37
N LEU A 350 -44.99 13.36 3.07
CA LEU A 350 -46.09 14.20 3.51
C LEU A 350 -45.94 15.55 2.82
N ARG A 351 -46.93 15.95 2.03
CA ARG A 351 -46.98 17.31 1.47
C ARG A 351 -47.33 18.31 2.57
N VAL A 352 -46.48 19.30 2.78
CA VAL A 352 -46.63 20.33 3.82
C VAL A 352 -46.29 21.70 3.25
N ALA A 353 -47.30 22.57 3.14
CA ALA A 353 -47.19 23.84 2.43
C ALA A 353 -46.58 23.62 1.02
N ASP A 354 -45.52 24.35 0.68
CA ASP A 354 -44.83 24.24 -0.62
C ASP A 354 -43.61 23.29 -0.56
N SER A 355 -43.59 22.33 0.38
CA SER A 355 -42.49 21.38 0.55
C SER A 355 -42.99 19.98 0.95
N PHE A 356 -42.05 19.10 1.28
CA PHE A 356 -42.27 17.73 1.71
C PHE A 356 -41.48 17.40 2.98
N LEU A 357 -42.09 16.57 3.81
CA LEU A 357 -41.46 15.86 4.93
C LEU A 357 -41.57 14.35 4.69
N THR A 358 -40.71 13.56 5.32
CA THR A 358 -40.90 12.12 5.35
C THR A 358 -42.12 11.81 6.21
N ASN A 359 -43.04 10.98 5.71
CA ASN A 359 -44.23 10.57 6.47
C ASN A 359 -43.88 9.47 7.50
N ASN A 360 -42.87 9.73 8.34
CA ASN A 360 -42.41 8.78 9.35
C ASN A 360 -43.40 8.76 10.53
N TYR A 361 -44.50 8.03 10.34
CA TYR A 361 -45.59 7.93 11.32
C TYR A 361 -45.18 7.22 12.62
N TRP A 362 -44.00 6.60 12.70
CA TRP A 362 -43.44 6.12 13.97
C TRP A 362 -42.96 7.24 14.88
N LYS A 363 -42.65 8.42 14.32
CA LYS A 363 -42.07 9.57 15.02
C LYS A 363 -42.99 10.77 14.90
N LEU A 364 -43.19 11.27 13.68
CA LEU A 364 -43.88 12.51 13.43
C LEU A 364 -45.32 12.49 13.97
N ALA A 365 -46.04 11.36 13.83
CA ALA A 365 -47.43 11.24 14.29
C ALA A 365 -47.62 11.37 15.81
N LYS A 366 -46.55 11.19 16.60
CA LYS A 366 -46.59 11.36 18.06
C LYS A 366 -46.59 12.82 18.49
N THR A 367 -46.09 13.71 17.62
CA THR A 367 -45.86 15.12 17.92
C THR A 367 -47.15 15.94 17.89
N SER A 368 -47.21 17.00 18.69
CA SER A 368 -48.28 18.01 18.64
C SER A 368 -48.30 18.71 17.29
N TYR A 369 -47.13 18.92 16.65
CA TYR A 369 -47.04 19.46 15.29
C TYR A 369 -47.91 18.68 14.30
N PHE A 370 -47.81 17.35 14.27
CA PHE A 370 -48.57 16.53 13.34
C PHE A 370 -50.08 16.56 13.62
N LYS A 371 -50.48 16.56 14.89
CA LYS A 371 -51.89 16.63 15.30
C LYS A 371 -52.55 17.95 14.90
N GLU A 372 -51.79 19.03 14.93
CA GLU A 372 -52.26 20.38 14.55
C GLU A 372 -52.13 20.67 13.05
N LEU A 373 -51.48 19.79 12.30
CA LEU A 373 -51.18 19.99 10.88
C LEU A 373 -52.48 19.95 10.05
N LYS A 374 -53.00 21.12 9.71
CA LYS A 374 -54.15 21.26 8.80
C LYS A 374 -53.70 21.04 7.37
N ASN A 375 -54.51 20.33 6.57
CA ASN A 375 -54.29 20.12 5.13
C ASN A 375 -52.96 19.43 4.77
N HIS A 376 -52.66 18.31 5.43
CA HIS A 376 -51.56 17.44 5.03
C HIS A 376 -52.06 16.27 4.17
N ASP A 377 -51.25 15.84 3.21
CA ASP A 377 -51.58 14.77 2.28
C ASP A 377 -50.40 13.80 2.22
N ALA A 378 -50.64 12.56 2.65
CA ALA A 378 -49.65 11.50 2.62
C ALA A 378 -49.63 10.88 1.21
N ILE A 379 -48.48 10.95 0.57
CA ILE A 379 -48.25 10.40 -0.77
C ILE A 379 -47.29 9.23 -0.58
N THR A 380 -47.76 8.03 -0.87
CA THR A 380 -46.99 6.80 -0.71
C THR A 380 -47.19 5.92 -1.94
N LEU A 381 -46.28 4.95 -2.12
CA LEU A 381 -46.40 3.95 -3.19
C LEU A 381 -47.70 3.13 -3.09
N GLN A 382 -48.20 2.90 -1.87
CA GLN A 382 -49.41 2.10 -1.62
C GLN A 382 -50.70 2.85 -1.95
N ASN A 383 -50.73 4.18 -1.84
CA ASN A 383 -51.95 4.97 -1.98
C ASN A 383 -52.01 5.78 -3.28
N LYS A 384 -50.86 6.30 -3.73
CA LYS A 384 -50.75 7.27 -4.83
C LYS A 384 -49.52 6.95 -5.68
N GLN A 385 -49.42 5.71 -6.14
CA GLN A 385 -48.21 5.18 -6.78
C GLN A 385 -47.69 6.07 -7.92
N ASP A 386 -48.54 6.47 -8.87
CA ASP A 386 -48.11 7.26 -10.03
C ASP A 386 -47.58 8.65 -9.61
N GLU A 387 -48.32 9.36 -8.75
CA GLU A 387 -47.89 10.66 -8.22
C GLU A 387 -46.60 10.53 -7.42
N TYR A 388 -46.49 9.49 -6.59
CA TYR A 388 -45.28 9.22 -5.82
C TYR A 388 -44.07 8.97 -6.73
N MET A 389 -44.23 8.13 -7.76
CA MET A 389 -43.16 7.78 -8.68
C MET A 389 -42.67 9.01 -9.45
N GLU A 390 -43.56 9.89 -9.91
CA GLU A 390 -43.15 11.12 -10.59
C GLU A 390 -42.34 12.05 -9.67
N LEU A 391 -42.81 12.26 -8.43
CA LEU A 391 -42.09 13.06 -7.44
C LEU A 391 -40.74 12.43 -7.07
N TRP A 392 -40.73 11.11 -6.86
CA TRP A 392 -39.54 10.38 -6.45
C TRP A 392 -38.47 10.38 -7.55
N LYS A 393 -38.84 10.12 -8.81
CA LYS A 393 -37.90 10.20 -9.95
C LYS A 393 -37.27 11.57 -10.05
N LYS A 394 -38.08 12.64 -9.93
CA LYS A 394 -37.56 14.01 -9.91
C LYS A 394 -36.55 14.21 -8.77
N ALA A 395 -36.90 13.78 -7.56
CA ALA A 395 -36.05 13.93 -6.39
C ALA A 395 -34.74 13.11 -6.50
N VAL A 396 -34.78 11.90 -7.06
CA VAL A 396 -33.58 11.10 -7.35
C VAL A 396 -32.70 11.81 -8.37
N ASN A 397 -33.28 12.35 -9.44
CA ASN A 397 -32.52 13.12 -10.44
C ASN A 397 -31.86 14.35 -9.81
N ASP A 398 -32.58 15.07 -8.94
CA ASP A 398 -32.03 16.22 -8.21
C ASP A 398 -30.90 15.78 -7.24
N LEU A 399 -31.04 14.62 -6.57
CA LEU A 399 -30.01 14.06 -5.69
C LEU A 399 -28.74 13.73 -6.47
N PHE A 400 -28.83 13.00 -7.58
CA PHE A 400 -27.64 12.65 -8.37
C PHE A 400 -26.99 13.88 -9.02
N ALA A 401 -27.77 14.87 -9.46
CA ALA A 401 -27.24 16.15 -9.92
C ALA A 401 -26.48 16.90 -8.80
N PHE A 402 -27.02 16.90 -7.59
CA PHE A 402 -26.34 17.44 -6.40
C PHE A 402 -25.03 16.70 -6.11
N LEU A 403 -25.03 15.37 -6.12
CA LEU A 403 -23.83 14.56 -5.88
C LEU A 403 -22.76 14.84 -6.92
N GLN A 404 -23.12 14.93 -8.19
CA GLN A 404 -22.18 15.25 -9.27
C GLN A 404 -21.56 16.64 -9.11
N ALA A 405 -22.35 17.64 -8.71
CA ALA A 405 -21.91 19.02 -8.60
C ALA A 405 -21.07 19.28 -7.33
N GLU A 406 -21.45 18.67 -6.21
CA GLU A 406 -20.96 19.04 -4.88
C GLU A 406 -20.03 17.98 -4.25
N LEU A 407 -20.10 16.74 -4.76
CA LEU A 407 -19.32 15.59 -4.29
C LEU A 407 -18.78 14.74 -5.47
N PRO A 408 -18.01 15.32 -6.41
CA PRO A 408 -17.61 14.64 -7.64
C PRO A 408 -16.74 13.39 -7.43
N ASN A 409 -16.13 13.25 -6.25
CA ASN A 409 -15.30 12.09 -5.88
C ASN A 409 -16.06 11.05 -5.05
N CYS A 410 -17.29 11.34 -4.62
CA CYS A 410 -18.09 10.42 -3.82
C CYS A 410 -18.74 9.36 -4.71
N LYS A 411 -18.52 8.09 -4.38
CA LYS A 411 -19.13 6.95 -5.08
C LYS A 411 -20.44 6.57 -4.42
N VAL A 412 -21.47 6.30 -5.22
CA VAL A 412 -22.77 5.86 -4.70
C VAL A 412 -22.84 4.35 -4.71
N VAL A 413 -23.24 3.77 -3.59
CA VAL A 413 -23.48 2.33 -3.43
C VAL A 413 -24.94 2.12 -3.04
N LEU A 414 -25.69 1.42 -3.89
CA LEU A 414 -27.06 1.04 -3.57
C LEU A 414 -27.07 -0.22 -2.71
N HIS A 415 -27.71 -0.18 -1.56
CA HIS A 415 -27.90 -1.33 -0.70
C HIS A 415 -29.25 -1.97 -0.95
N LYS A 416 -29.22 -3.15 -1.57
CA LYS A 416 -30.42 -3.92 -1.92
C LYS A 416 -30.76 -4.88 -0.79
N ALA A 417 -31.60 -4.41 0.13
CA ALA A 417 -32.21 -5.23 1.18
C ALA A 417 -33.65 -5.62 0.79
N ARG A 418 -34.21 -6.68 1.37
CA ARG A 418 -35.60 -7.09 1.14
C ARG A 418 -36.30 -7.43 2.45
N PHE A 419 -37.51 -6.91 2.62
CA PHE A 419 -38.33 -7.22 3.78
C PHE A 419 -38.48 -8.74 3.94
N THR A 420 -38.41 -9.22 5.18
CA THR A 420 -38.73 -10.61 5.55
C THR A 420 -40.00 -10.65 6.38
N ASP A 421 -40.79 -11.71 6.24
CA ASP A 421 -41.94 -12.02 7.09
C ASP A 421 -41.62 -13.06 8.15
N SER A 422 -40.36 -13.51 8.24
CA SER A 422 -39.96 -14.68 9.00
C SER A 422 -38.88 -14.32 10.03
N TYR A 423 -38.80 -15.09 11.12
CA TYR A 423 -37.74 -14.98 12.10
C TYR A 423 -37.42 -16.33 12.77
N TYR A 424 -36.19 -16.47 13.28
CA TYR A 424 -35.81 -17.57 14.18
C TYR A 424 -36.23 -17.25 15.61
N ASP A 425 -37.01 -18.13 16.23
CA ASP A 425 -37.26 -18.08 17.68
C ASP A 425 -36.04 -18.54 18.49
N ASN A 426 -36.11 -18.43 19.81
CA ASN A 426 -35.02 -18.85 20.72
C ASN A 426 -34.67 -20.35 20.65
N GLU A 427 -35.54 -21.19 20.06
CA GLU A 427 -35.30 -22.62 19.82
C GLU A 427 -34.71 -22.88 18.42
N GLY A 428 -34.51 -21.83 17.62
CA GLY A 428 -34.03 -21.91 16.24
C GLY A 428 -35.10 -22.31 15.23
N GLN A 429 -36.39 -22.33 15.61
CA GLN A 429 -37.48 -22.61 14.68
C GLN A 429 -37.88 -21.34 13.91
N VAL A 430 -38.27 -21.52 12.65
CA VAL A 430 -38.77 -20.42 11.83
C VAL A 430 -40.22 -20.13 12.19
N LYS A 431 -40.52 -18.88 12.52
CA LYS A 431 -41.85 -18.33 12.82
C LYS A 431 -42.16 -17.15 11.90
N THR A 432 -43.43 -16.81 11.75
CA THR A 432 -43.89 -15.65 10.98
C THR A 432 -44.02 -14.43 11.90
N ILE A 433 -43.53 -13.28 11.45
CA ILE A 433 -43.68 -12.00 12.14
C ILE A 433 -45.16 -11.61 12.13
N ALA A 434 -45.74 -11.39 13.32
CA ALA A 434 -47.11 -10.92 13.45
C ALA A 434 -47.24 -9.46 12.98
N SER A 435 -47.65 -9.26 11.73
CA SER A 435 -47.73 -7.94 11.10
C SER A 435 -48.80 -7.95 9.99
N SER A 436 -49.45 -6.80 9.77
CA SER A 436 -50.37 -6.60 8.64
C SER A 436 -49.66 -6.22 7.34
N VAL A 437 -48.32 -6.10 7.36
CA VAL A 437 -47.51 -5.71 6.21
C VAL A 437 -47.49 -6.82 5.16
N ASN A 438 -47.81 -6.46 3.91
CA ASN A 438 -47.60 -7.34 2.76
C ASN A 438 -46.16 -7.22 2.26
N VAL A 439 -45.29 -8.10 2.76
CA VAL A 439 -43.85 -8.13 2.43
C VAL A 439 -43.59 -8.29 0.93
N GLN A 440 -44.40 -9.11 0.23
CA GLN A 440 -44.24 -9.31 -1.20
C GLN A 440 -44.48 -8.01 -1.98
N THR A 441 -45.53 -7.26 -1.64
CA THR A 441 -45.84 -5.97 -2.28
C THR A 441 -44.75 -4.93 -1.99
N LEU A 442 -44.27 -4.85 -0.74
CA LEU A 442 -43.19 -3.90 -0.41
C LEU A 442 -41.89 -4.24 -1.15
N ASN A 443 -41.55 -5.51 -1.29
CA ASN A 443 -40.38 -5.93 -2.05
C ASN A 443 -40.52 -5.65 -3.55
N GLN A 444 -41.73 -5.76 -4.13
CA GLN A 444 -41.98 -5.33 -5.51
C GLN A 444 -41.72 -3.83 -5.72
N TYR A 445 -42.12 -2.99 -4.76
CA TYR A 445 -41.75 -1.58 -4.81
C TYR A 445 -40.25 -1.36 -4.64
N TRP A 446 -39.59 -2.14 -3.79
CA TRP A 446 -38.14 -2.07 -3.66
C TRP A 446 -37.44 -2.40 -4.98
N ASP A 447 -37.85 -3.48 -5.65
CA ASP A 447 -37.33 -3.87 -6.96
C ASP A 447 -37.56 -2.76 -8.01
N LEU A 448 -38.73 -2.12 -7.99
CA LEU A 448 -39.05 -1.01 -8.89
C LEU A 448 -38.12 0.19 -8.68
N LEU A 449 -37.91 0.60 -7.43
CA LEU A 449 -37.08 1.76 -7.14
C LEU A 449 -35.58 1.46 -7.34
N ASP A 450 -35.10 0.29 -6.92
CA ASP A 450 -33.73 -0.16 -7.16
C ASP A 450 -33.45 -0.20 -8.67
N GLY A 451 -34.35 -0.80 -9.45
CA GLY A 451 -34.25 -0.92 -10.90
C GLY A 451 -34.11 0.44 -11.58
N TYR A 452 -34.94 1.42 -11.19
CA TYR A 452 -34.83 2.78 -11.74
C TYR A 452 -33.44 3.40 -11.48
N ILE A 453 -32.89 3.28 -10.27
CA ILE A 453 -31.56 3.83 -9.99
C ILE A 453 -30.49 3.12 -10.82
N GLN A 454 -30.52 1.78 -10.87
CA GLN A 454 -29.52 0.99 -11.60
C GLN A 454 -29.56 1.22 -13.11
N GLU A 455 -30.73 1.47 -13.69
CA GLU A 455 -30.89 1.74 -15.12
C GLU A 455 -30.43 3.14 -15.53
N ASN A 456 -30.50 4.13 -14.63
CA ASN A 456 -30.26 5.54 -14.96
C ASN A 456 -28.92 6.07 -14.47
N TYR A 457 -28.25 5.38 -13.53
CA TYR A 457 -27.02 5.85 -12.91
C TYR A 457 -25.95 4.77 -12.83
N GLN A 458 -24.70 5.15 -13.11
CA GLN A 458 -23.55 4.26 -12.91
C GLN A 458 -23.19 4.22 -11.42
N ILE A 459 -23.58 3.14 -10.76
CA ILE A 459 -23.38 2.92 -9.33
C ILE A 459 -22.96 1.47 -9.04
N ASP A 460 -22.34 1.24 -7.90
CA ASP A 460 -22.17 -0.10 -7.36
C ASP A 460 -23.38 -0.51 -6.52
N ALA A 461 -23.52 -1.81 -6.28
CA ALA A 461 -24.57 -2.33 -5.42
C ALA A 461 -24.01 -3.36 -4.43
N ILE A 462 -24.48 -3.26 -3.19
CA ILE A 462 -24.42 -4.37 -2.23
C ILE A 462 -25.73 -5.13 -2.39
N ASP A 463 -25.65 -6.30 -3.03
CA ASP A 463 -26.80 -7.15 -3.32
C ASP A 463 -26.79 -8.37 -2.38
N LEU A 464 -27.65 -8.29 -1.36
CA LEU A 464 -27.85 -9.35 -0.39
C LEU A 464 -29.15 -10.14 -0.65
N THR A 465 -29.80 -9.93 -1.80
CA THR A 465 -31.09 -10.56 -2.10
C THR A 465 -30.95 -11.99 -2.65
N LYS A 466 -29.72 -12.42 -2.97
CA LYS A 466 -29.42 -13.79 -3.41
C LYS A 466 -29.53 -14.82 -2.27
N GLU A 467 -29.32 -14.38 -1.03
CA GLU A 467 -29.50 -15.19 0.17
C GLU A 467 -30.80 -14.79 0.87
N LYS A 468 -31.47 -15.76 1.52
CA LYS A 468 -32.70 -15.51 2.25
C LYS A 468 -32.39 -15.25 3.73
N TYR A 469 -32.10 -14.00 4.06
CA TYR A 469 -31.94 -13.60 5.45
C TYR A 469 -33.29 -13.38 6.13
N ILE A 470 -33.39 -13.83 7.38
CA ILE A 470 -34.58 -13.64 8.22
C ILE A 470 -34.20 -12.98 9.55
N SER A 471 -35.21 -12.51 10.29
CA SER A 471 -35.00 -11.89 11.59
C SER A 471 -34.72 -12.95 12.68
N TYR A 472 -34.43 -12.53 13.91
CA TYR A 472 -34.36 -13.45 15.05
C TYR A 472 -34.84 -12.80 16.35
N GLU A 473 -35.31 -13.61 17.30
CA GLU A 473 -35.96 -13.15 18.54
C GLU A 473 -35.02 -12.33 19.45
N GLY A 474 -33.74 -12.71 19.50
CA GLY A 474 -32.70 -12.02 20.25
C GLY A 474 -32.07 -10.79 19.58
N HIS A 475 -32.68 -10.25 18.50
CA HIS A 475 -32.11 -9.09 17.80
C HIS A 475 -32.00 -7.87 18.74
N PRO A 476 -30.90 -7.08 18.72
CA PRO A 476 -30.72 -5.94 19.62
C PRO A 476 -31.83 -4.87 19.55
N TRP A 477 -32.57 -4.87 18.45
CA TRP A 477 -33.69 -3.96 18.17
C TRP A 477 -35.05 -4.68 18.09
N GLY A 478 -35.11 -5.94 18.53
CA GLY A 478 -36.29 -6.81 18.44
C GLY A 478 -36.58 -7.32 17.02
N VAL A 479 -37.54 -8.23 16.92
CA VAL A 479 -37.96 -8.83 15.66
C VAL A 479 -38.61 -7.79 14.75
N PHE A 480 -38.09 -7.64 13.53
CA PHE A 480 -38.66 -6.74 12.53
C PHE A 480 -38.28 -7.16 11.11
N HIS A 481 -39.04 -6.67 10.13
CA HIS A 481 -38.93 -7.07 8.72
C HIS A 481 -37.58 -6.77 8.05
N VAL A 482 -36.71 -5.96 8.67
CA VAL A 482 -35.36 -5.62 8.17
C VAL A 482 -34.28 -5.76 9.26
N HIS A 483 -34.59 -6.49 10.33
CA HIS A 483 -33.66 -6.76 11.44
C HIS A 483 -33.12 -8.19 11.32
N PHE A 484 -32.14 -8.37 10.45
CA PHE A 484 -31.67 -9.71 10.08
C PHE A 484 -30.74 -10.35 11.11
N GLU A 485 -30.54 -11.65 10.97
CA GLU A 485 -29.48 -12.41 11.64
C GLU A 485 -28.08 -11.80 11.44
N MET A 486 -27.15 -12.06 12.37
CA MET A 486 -25.83 -11.42 12.40
C MET A 486 -24.99 -11.62 11.13
N ASN A 487 -25.14 -12.75 10.43
CA ASN A 487 -24.40 -13.03 9.20
C ASN A 487 -24.70 -11.99 8.10
N TYR A 488 -25.93 -11.43 8.08
CA TYR A 488 -26.30 -10.35 7.15
C TYR A 488 -25.29 -9.20 7.18
N TYR A 489 -24.99 -8.70 8.38
CA TYR A 489 -24.14 -7.53 8.56
C TYR A 489 -22.67 -7.80 8.23
N GLN A 490 -22.24 -9.07 8.36
CA GLN A 490 -20.91 -9.51 7.95
C GLN A 490 -20.80 -9.61 6.43
N GLN A 491 -21.83 -10.15 5.75
CA GLN A 491 -21.86 -10.22 4.28
C GLN A 491 -21.96 -8.82 3.66
N PHE A 492 -22.72 -7.91 4.26
CA PHE A 492 -22.73 -6.51 3.86
C PHE A 492 -21.31 -5.92 3.85
N LEU A 493 -20.57 -6.01 4.97
CA LEU A 493 -19.22 -5.45 5.03
C LEU A 493 -18.26 -6.14 4.06
N LYS A 494 -18.41 -7.45 3.85
CA LYS A 494 -17.62 -8.18 2.85
C LYS A 494 -17.83 -7.60 1.45
N GLN A 495 -19.07 -7.38 1.02
CA GLN A 495 -19.36 -6.78 -0.28
C GLN A 495 -18.86 -5.32 -0.36
N LEU A 496 -19.03 -4.53 0.70
CA LEU A 496 -18.48 -3.18 0.75
C LEU A 496 -16.95 -3.17 0.63
N HIS A 497 -16.24 -4.10 1.30
CA HIS A 497 -14.79 -4.24 1.15
C HIS A 497 -14.41 -4.56 -0.30
N CYS A 498 -15.14 -5.45 -0.98
CA CYS A 498 -14.89 -5.77 -2.38
C CYS A 498 -15.01 -4.53 -3.27
N ILE A 499 -16.08 -3.74 -3.11
CA ILE A 499 -16.28 -2.48 -3.85
C ILE A 499 -15.12 -1.50 -3.59
N VAL A 500 -14.75 -1.32 -2.33
CA VAL A 500 -13.68 -0.39 -1.94
C VAL A 500 -12.33 -0.81 -2.52
N VAL A 501 -12.00 -2.09 -2.41
CA VAL A 501 -10.75 -2.64 -2.95
C VAL A 501 -10.73 -2.53 -4.47
N LYS A 502 -11.84 -2.85 -5.15
CA LYS A 502 -11.99 -2.69 -6.60
C LYS A 502 -11.64 -1.27 -7.03
N HIS A 503 -12.29 -0.26 -6.46
CA HIS A 503 -12.01 1.14 -6.81
C HIS A 503 -10.58 1.58 -6.51
N TYR A 504 -10.00 1.10 -5.40
CA TYR A 504 -8.61 1.38 -5.09
C TYR A 504 -7.65 0.77 -6.13
N LEU A 505 -7.92 -0.46 -6.57
CA LEU A 505 -7.12 -1.15 -7.58
C LEU A 505 -7.33 -0.59 -8.99
N GLU A 506 -8.54 -0.17 -9.35
CA GLU A 506 -8.85 0.46 -10.64
C GLU A 506 -8.15 1.81 -10.85
N ALA A 507 -7.75 2.49 -9.77
CA ALA A 507 -6.90 3.67 -9.85
C ALA A 507 -5.48 3.38 -10.39
N GLU A 508 -5.09 2.10 -10.46
CA GLU A 508 -3.80 1.60 -10.93
C GLU A 508 -4.00 0.70 -12.16
N HIS A 509 -3.56 1.14 -13.34
CA HIS A 509 -3.90 0.52 -14.64
C HIS A 509 -3.61 -0.99 -14.74
N VAL A 510 -2.53 -1.45 -14.10
CA VAL A 510 -2.14 -2.87 -14.09
C VAL A 510 -3.13 -3.73 -13.29
N PHE A 511 -3.60 -3.24 -12.15
CA PHE A 511 -4.50 -4.00 -11.28
C PHE A 511 -5.95 -3.99 -11.76
N ALA A 512 -6.37 -2.94 -12.47
CA ALA A 512 -7.67 -2.90 -13.15
C ALA A 512 -7.82 -4.10 -14.11
N THR A 513 -6.79 -4.39 -14.91
CA THR A 513 -6.80 -5.49 -15.89
C THR A 513 -6.86 -6.85 -15.19
N ILE A 514 -6.03 -7.06 -14.15
CA ILE A 514 -6.02 -8.31 -13.37
C ILE A 514 -7.36 -8.54 -12.67
N TYR A 515 -7.98 -7.49 -12.11
CA TYR A 515 -9.27 -7.61 -11.45
C TYR A 515 -10.39 -7.98 -12.42
N GLN A 516 -10.40 -7.40 -13.63
CA GLN A 516 -11.36 -7.75 -14.68
C GLN A 516 -11.23 -9.22 -15.13
N GLU A 517 -10.01 -9.74 -15.22
CA GLU A 517 -9.76 -11.16 -15.52
C GLU A 517 -10.29 -12.08 -14.40
N LEU A 518 -10.20 -11.66 -13.13
CA LEU A 518 -10.69 -12.41 -11.98
C LEU A 518 -12.22 -12.41 -11.84
N GLU A 519 -12.90 -11.32 -12.18
CA GLU A 519 -14.38 -11.28 -12.16
C GLU A 519 -15.02 -12.14 -13.25
N GLN A 520 -14.29 -12.43 -14.34
CA GLN A 520 -14.77 -13.24 -15.46
C GLN A 520 -14.49 -14.75 -15.29
N ALA A 521 -13.70 -15.13 -14.29
CA ALA A 521 -13.37 -16.51 -13.94
C ALA A 521 -14.33 -17.08 -12.89
#